data_AF-A0AAE0T5R1-F1
#
_entry.id   AF-A0AAE0T5R1-F1
#
_cell.length_a   1.000
_cell.length_b   1.000
_cell.length_c   1.000
_cell.angle_alpha   90.00
_cell.angle_beta   90.00
_cell.angle_gamma   90.00
#
_symmetry.space_group_name_H-M   'P 1'
#
loop_
_entity.id
_entity.type
_entity.pdbx_description
1 polymer ?
#
loop_
_entity_poly.entity_id
_entity_poly.type
_entity_poly.pdbx_seq_one_letter_code
_entity_poly.pdbx_strand_id
1 'polypeptide(L)'
;MTGYGLEELGIRTENTIVSNEYLETRYPNIFVAGDVAGPYQFTHTAAHQGWYAAVNGLFGNFKKFRADYSVIPHCTFTDPEVARVGINENDAKQQGIAYEVTRYGIDDLDRAIADGKDHGFIKILTVPGKDRILGVTIVGEHGGDLLAEFVLAMKHGLGLNKILGTIHTYPTLSEANKYAAGEWKRAHVPHNLLNGLKNIIHSDAENKDQNTEAGKLSGSEFSHENWDKLLEKYVVPINDGTGTQFDYRRIQYDKILFNQYLQKLSKVNKVDFDAWGKNYQLAFLINAYNAWTVELIIRKDDLPKSIKDLGSLFKTPWQNKFVPLLGETRSLDNIEHDLIRGSGRYNEPRIHFAVNCASIGCPALLNEAYDGKKIDSQLDKATRSFLRDRTRNGMRQNYLEISPIFDWYEEDFKMNGSSLTVFLGKYADELGMTKAQAADLKAGKIKIRYTEYDWDLNIVK
;
A
#
# COMPACT_ATOMS: atom_id res chain seq x y z
N MET A 1 -38.63 -8.40 -40.58
CA MET A 1 -39.31 -7.09 -40.48
C MET A 1 -40.25 -6.99 -41.67
N THR A 2 -41.48 -6.51 -41.47
CA THR A 2 -42.50 -6.34 -42.53
C THR A 2 -43.18 -4.99 -42.36
N GLY A 3 -43.71 -4.40 -43.44
CA GLY A 3 -44.54 -3.17 -43.37
C GLY A 3 -43.78 -1.84 -43.50
N TYR A 4 -42.51 -1.88 -43.90
CA TYR A 4 -41.66 -0.69 -44.10
C TYR A 4 -41.30 -0.43 -45.57
N GLY A 5 -41.91 -1.18 -46.52
CA GLY A 5 -41.62 -1.03 -47.95
C GLY A 5 -40.29 -1.65 -48.39
N LEU A 6 -39.61 -2.43 -47.53
CA LEU A 6 -38.25 -2.92 -47.79
C LEU A 6 -38.26 -4.04 -48.84
N GLU A 7 -39.30 -4.87 -48.83
CA GLU A 7 -39.53 -5.96 -49.77
C GLU A 7 -39.74 -5.43 -51.19
N GLU A 8 -40.55 -4.38 -51.35
CA GLU A 8 -40.80 -3.70 -52.62
C GLU A 8 -39.53 -3.02 -53.17
N LEU A 9 -38.68 -2.52 -52.27
CA LEU A 9 -37.38 -1.94 -52.60
C LEU A 9 -36.28 -3.00 -52.82
N GLY A 10 -36.57 -4.28 -52.55
CA GLY A 10 -35.59 -5.36 -52.61
C GLY A 10 -34.41 -5.16 -51.65
N ILE A 11 -34.61 -4.46 -50.54
CA ILE A 11 -33.61 -4.30 -49.49
C ILE A 11 -33.61 -5.56 -48.63
N ARG A 12 -32.49 -6.28 -48.63
CA ARG A 12 -32.35 -7.52 -47.87
C ARG A 12 -32.42 -7.24 -46.36
N THR A 13 -33.20 -8.06 -45.66
CA THR A 13 -33.24 -8.09 -44.21
C THR A 13 -32.89 -9.48 -43.70
N GLU A 14 -32.25 -9.53 -42.54
CA GLU A 14 -32.05 -10.73 -41.74
C GLU A 14 -32.69 -10.47 -40.37
N ASN A 15 -31.93 -10.61 -39.28
CA ASN A 15 -32.32 -10.06 -37.98
C ASN A 15 -32.25 -8.51 -37.97
N THR A 16 -31.49 -7.93 -38.91
CA THR A 16 -31.30 -6.48 -39.11
C THR A 16 -31.38 -6.13 -40.60
N ILE A 17 -31.43 -4.84 -40.94
CA ILE A 17 -31.36 -4.39 -42.34
C ILE A 17 -29.91 -4.45 -42.80
N VAL A 18 -29.67 -5.10 -43.94
CA VAL A 18 -28.32 -5.23 -44.50
C VAL A 18 -27.85 -3.89 -45.08
N SER A 19 -26.72 -3.40 -44.58
CA SER A 19 -26.03 -2.22 -45.09
C SER A 19 -24.55 -2.48 -45.34
N ASN A 20 -23.90 -1.62 -46.15
CA ASN A 20 -22.45 -1.63 -46.32
C ASN A 20 -21.72 -0.92 -45.16
N GLU A 21 -20.39 -0.83 -45.25
CA GLU A 21 -19.52 -0.16 -44.25
C GLU A 21 -19.74 1.36 -44.10
N TYR A 22 -20.51 1.97 -45.01
CA TYR A 22 -20.90 3.38 -45.00
C TYR A 22 -22.34 3.59 -44.48
N LEU A 23 -22.97 2.51 -44.01
CA LEU A 23 -24.35 2.45 -43.56
C LEU A 23 -25.39 2.64 -44.66
N GLU A 24 -25.01 2.45 -45.92
CA GLU A 24 -25.91 2.51 -47.07
C GLU A 24 -26.56 1.15 -47.31
N THR A 25 -27.83 1.16 -47.67
CA THR A 25 -28.49 -0.02 -48.25
C THR A 25 -27.96 -0.26 -49.68
N ARG A 26 -28.62 -1.13 -50.46
CA ARG A 26 -28.38 -1.23 -51.91
C ARG A 26 -28.60 0.08 -52.66
N TYR A 27 -29.33 1.03 -52.07
CA TYR A 27 -29.50 2.38 -52.58
C TYR A 27 -28.59 3.36 -51.83
N PRO A 28 -27.73 4.11 -52.53
CA PRO A 28 -26.70 4.96 -51.90
C PRO A 28 -27.27 6.20 -51.19
N ASN A 29 -28.58 6.44 -51.29
CA ASN A 29 -29.30 7.54 -50.65
C ASN A 29 -30.21 7.07 -49.50
N ILE A 30 -30.24 5.77 -49.19
CA ILE A 30 -31.01 5.20 -48.08
C ILE A 30 -30.02 4.60 -47.09
N PHE A 31 -30.02 5.11 -45.87
CA PHE A 31 -29.08 4.75 -44.81
C PHE A 31 -29.77 4.02 -43.67
N VAL A 32 -29.00 3.23 -42.91
CA VAL A 32 -29.47 2.42 -41.78
C VAL A 32 -28.65 2.77 -40.54
N ALA A 33 -29.33 3.12 -39.45
CA ALA A 33 -28.68 3.45 -38.19
C ALA A 33 -29.54 3.03 -36.99
N GLY A 34 -28.90 2.74 -35.86
CA GLY A 34 -29.55 2.23 -34.66
C GLY A 34 -29.67 0.72 -34.64
N ASP A 35 -30.49 0.20 -33.72
CA ASP A 35 -30.65 -1.23 -33.48
C ASP A 35 -31.04 -2.03 -34.74
N VAL A 36 -31.70 -1.36 -35.68
CA VAL A 36 -32.10 -1.93 -36.98
C VAL A 36 -30.91 -2.20 -37.92
N ALA A 37 -29.74 -1.58 -37.70
CA ALA A 37 -28.50 -1.85 -38.44
C ALA A 37 -27.75 -3.06 -37.86
N GLY A 38 -27.78 -3.23 -36.54
CA GLY A 38 -27.00 -4.24 -35.82
C GLY A 38 -25.48 -4.11 -35.99
N PRO A 39 -24.71 -5.10 -35.50
CA PRO A 39 -25.15 -6.12 -34.54
C PRO A 39 -25.31 -5.55 -33.12
N TYR A 40 -24.92 -4.30 -32.89
CA TYR A 40 -24.91 -3.67 -31.57
C TYR A 40 -26.24 -2.99 -31.25
N GLN A 41 -26.82 -3.34 -30.10
CA GLN A 41 -28.05 -2.74 -29.58
C GLN A 41 -27.73 -1.87 -28.37
N PHE A 42 -26.92 -0.83 -28.62
CA PHE A 42 -26.52 0.14 -27.59
C PHE A 42 -26.82 1.56 -28.07
N THR A 43 -27.34 2.40 -27.18
CA THR A 43 -27.68 3.80 -27.47
C THR A 43 -26.49 4.59 -28.02
N HIS A 44 -25.28 4.38 -27.48
CA HIS A 44 -24.08 5.07 -27.96
C HIS A 44 -23.66 4.58 -29.36
N THR A 45 -23.86 3.30 -29.71
CA THR A 45 -23.62 2.80 -31.06
C THR A 45 -24.65 3.33 -32.05
N ALA A 46 -25.92 3.42 -31.65
CA ALA A 46 -26.98 4.02 -32.46
C ALA A 46 -26.69 5.50 -32.77
N ALA A 47 -26.27 6.29 -31.78
CA ALA A 47 -25.87 7.68 -31.96
C ALA A 47 -24.65 7.79 -32.90
N HIS A 48 -23.65 6.93 -32.73
CA HIS A 48 -22.48 6.87 -33.59
C HIS A 48 -22.86 6.57 -35.06
N GLN A 49 -23.70 5.56 -35.28
CA GLN A 49 -24.25 5.24 -36.60
C GLN A 49 -25.03 6.40 -37.19
N GLY A 50 -25.87 7.07 -36.40
CA GLY A 50 -26.62 8.25 -36.84
C GLY A 50 -25.72 9.36 -37.35
N TRP A 51 -24.59 9.62 -36.67
CA TRP A 51 -23.61 10.62 -37.13
C TRP A 51 -22.98 10.23 -38.48
N TYR A 52 -22.53 8.98 -38.65
CA TYR A 52 -21.94 8.51 -39.91
C TYR A 52 -22.96 8.51 -41.06
N ALA A 53 -24.18 8.04 -40.80
CA ALA A 53 -25.27 8.04 -41.78
C ALA A 53 -25.60 9.49 -42.23
N ALA A 54 -25.67 10.44 -41.30
CA ALA A 54 -25.92 11.84 -41.61
C ALA A 54 -24.77 12.46 -42.43
N VAL A 55 -23.52 12.27 -42.01
CA VAL A 55 -22.35 12.80 -42.72
C VAL A 55 -22.21 12.19 -44.12
N ASN A 56 -22.38 10.87 -44.26
CA ASN A 56 -22.33 10.21 -45.56
C ASN A 56 -23.53 10.60 -46.44
N GLY A 57 -24.73 10.79 -45.88
CA GLY A 57 -25.89 11.26 -46.62
C GLY A 57 -25.72 12.69 -47.15
N LEU A 58 -25.12 13.59 -46.38
CA LEU A 58 -24.92 14.99 -46.76
C LEU A 58 -23.68 15.21 -47.65
N PHE A 59 -22.58 14.50 -47.38
CA PHE A 59 -21.26 14.78 -47.96
C PHE A 59 -20.62 13.59 -48.69
N GLY A 60 -21.29 12.43 -48.73
CA GLY A 60 -20.75 11.18 -49.29
C GLY A 60 -20.38 11.25 -50.77
N ASN A 61 -20.97 12.18 -51.53
CA ASN A 61 -20.60 12.44 -52.93
C ASN A 61 -19.18 13.01 -53.07
N PHE A 62 -18.67 13.70 -52.06
CA PHE A 62 -17.30 14.22 -52.04
C PHE A 62 -16.34 13.27 -51.32
N LYS A 63 -16.77 12.74 -50.17
CA LYS A 63 -15.99 11.81 -49.36
C LYS A 63 -16.89 10.99 -48.46
N LYS A 64 -16.74 9.66 -48.54
CA LYS A 64 -17.41 8.73 -47.63
C LYS A 64 -16.53 8.37 -46.43
N PHE A 65 -17.17 8.16 -45.30
CA PHE A 65 -16.54 7.80 -44.03
C PHE A 65 -17.08 6.44 -43.57
N ARG A 66 -16.20 5.46 -43.40
CA ARG A 66 -16.57 4.13 -42.89
C ARG A 66 -16.91 4.22 -41.42
N ALA A 67 -18.02 3.61 -41.01
CA ALA A 67 -18.36 3.49 -39.59
C ALA A 67 -17.33 2.59 -38.90
N ASP A 68 -16.73 3.08 -37.82
CA ASP A 68 -15.64 2.39 -37.13
C ASP A 68 -16.13 1.75 -35.83
N TYR A 69 -16.21 0.42 -35.84
CA TYR A 69 -16.64 -0.40 -34.70
C TYR A 69 -15.48 -1.10 -33.99
N SER A 70 -14.23 -0.69 -34.22
CA SER A 70 -13.06 -1.36 -33.65
C SER A 70 -13.00 -1.31 -32.11
N VAL A 71 -13.61 -0.29 -31.50
CA VAL A 71 -13.58 -0.07 -30.04
C VAL A 71 -14.97 0.35 -29.57
N ILE A 72 -15.82 -0.64 -29.27
CA ILE A 72 -17.17 -0.42 -28.73
C ILE A 72 -17.19 -0.80 -27.24
N PRO A 73 -17.44 0.16 -26.33
CA PRO A 73 -17.59 -0.12 -24.91
C PRO A 73 -18.95 -0.76 -24.61
N HIS A 74 -19.01 -1.55 -23.55
CA HIS A 74 -20.24 -2.12 -23.03
C HIS A 74 -20.21 -2.08 -21.49
N CYS A 75 -21.30 -1.69 -20.86
CA CYS A 75 -21.44 -1.75 -19.40
C CYS A 75 -22.78 -2.36 -19.03
N THR A 76 -22.76 -3.29 -18.07
CA THR A 76 -23.94 -3.78 -17.36
C THR A 76 -23.98 -3.14 -15.98
N PHE A 77 -25.01 -2.33 -15.73
CA PHE A 77 -25.16 -1.50 -14.52
C PHE A 77 -25.74 -2.30 -13.33
N THR A 78 -25.07 -3.39 -12.98
CA THR A 78 -25.28 -4.11 -11.69
C THR A 78 -24.49 -3.44 -10.56
N ASP A 79 -24.63 -3.94 -9.32
CA ASP A 79 -23.76 -3.56 -8.20
C ASP A 79 -22.94 -4.80 -7.76
N PRO A 80 -21.61 -4.84 -8.03
CA PRO A 80 -20.83 -3.85 -8.79
C PRO A 80 -21.11 -3.88 -10.30
N GLU A 81 -20.74 -2.81 -11.02
CA GLU A 81 -20.87 -2.74 -12.47
C GLU A 81 -19.93 -3.72 -13.18
N VAL A 82 -20.30 -4.16 -14.38
CA VAL A 82 -19.44 -4.94 -15.27
C VAL A 82 -19.27 -4.21 -16.59
N ALA A 83 -18.09 -3.62 -16.78
CA ALA A 83 -17.73 -2.86 -17.97
C ALA A 83 -16.67 -3.59 -18.79
N ARG A 84 -16.77 -3.55 -20.12
CA ARG A 84 -15.79 -4.18 -21.03
C ARG A 84 -15.61 -3.42 -22.33
N VAL A 85 -14.42 -3.56 -22.91
CA VAL A 85 -14.10 -3.11 -24.27
C VAL A 85 -13.11 -4.08 -24.91
N GLY A 86 -13.20 -4.29 -26.23
CA GLY A 86 -12.32 -5.21 -26.95
C GLY A 86 -12.64 -6.68 -26.73
N ILE A 87 -11.65 -7.54 -26.99
CA ILE A 87 -11.82 -9.00 -26.89
C ILE A 87 -11.61 -9.51 -25.46
N ASN A 88 -12.33 -10.56 -25.09
CA ASN A 88 -12.07 -11.30 -23.86
C ASN A 88 -11.26 -12.59 -24.13
N GLU A 89 -10.92 -13.33 -23.08
CA GLU A 89 -10.12 -14.57 -23.20
C GLU A 89 -10.79 -15.66 -24.03
N ASN A 90 -12.12 -15.79 -23.98
CA ASN A 90 -12.84 -16.76 -24.79
C ASN A 90 -12.80 -16.37 -26.26
N ASP A 91 -13.00 -15.08 -26.57
CA ASP A 91 -12.88 -14.56 -27.94
C ASP A 91 -11.45 -14.79 -28.46
N ALA A 92 -10.43 -14.50 -27.64
CA ALA A 92 -9.03 -14.69 -28.01
C ALA A 92 -8.71 -16.17 -28.29
N LYS A 93 -9.20 -17.09 -27.44
CA LYS A 93 -9.06 -18.55 -27.65
C LYS A 93 -9.76 -19.01 -28.93
N GLN A 94 -11.00 -18.56 -29.17
CA GLN A 94 -11.76 -18.92 -30.37
C GLN A 94 -11.13 -18.39 -31.66
N GLN A 95 -10.55 -17.19 -31.61
CA GLN A 95 -9.91 -16.54 -32.76
C GLN A 95 -8.44 -16.92 -32.94
N GLY A 96 -7.86 -17.73 -32.03
CA GLY A 96 -6.45 -18.10 -32.06
C GLY A 96 -5.49 -16.92 -31.84
N ILE A 97 -5.94 -15.88 -31.12
CA ILE A 97 -5.16 -14.69 -30.82
C ILE A 97 -4.35 -14.95 -29.55
N ALA A 98 -3.03 -14.86 -29.64
CA ALA A 98 -2.16 -14.94 -28.48
C ALA A 98 -2.33 -13.71 -27.58
N TYR A 99 -2.42 -13.92 -26.27
CA TYR A 99 -2.64 -12.87 -25.29
C TYR A 99 -1.91 -13.15 -23.98
N GLU A 100 -1.62 -12.09 -23.23
CA GLU A 100 -1.24 -12.10 -21.81
C GLU A 100 -2.36 -11.49 -20.99
N VAL A 101 -2.46 -11.87 -19.72
CA VAL A 101 -3.45 -11.33 -18.78
C VAL A 101 -2.76 -10.61 -17.65
N THR A 102 -3.16 -9.36 -17.44
CA THR A 102 -2.86 -8.60 -16.23
C THR A 102 -4.14 -8.42 -15.43
N ARG A 103 -4.06 -8.61 -14.11
CA ARG A 103 -5.19 -8.40 -13.21
C ARG A 103 -4.77 -7.55 -12.01
N TYR A 104 -5.60 -6.58 -11.66
CA TYR A 104 -5.47 -5.75 -10.46
C TYR A 104 -6.76 -5.84 -9.65
N GLY A 105 -6.63 -6.07 -8.34
CA GLY A 105 -7.76 -6.13 -7.41
C GLY A 105 -8.17 -4.73 -6.96
N ILE A 106 -9.48 -4.44 -6.95
CA ILE A 106 -9.98 -3.15 -6.46
C ILE A 106 -9.86 -3.05 -4.92
N ASP A 107 -9.67 -4.19 -4.25
CA ASP A 107 -9.38 -4.31 -2.82
C ASP A 107 -8.02 -3.72 -2.41
N ASP A 108 -7.14 -3.43 -3.36
CA ASP A 108 -5.87 -2.73 -3.16
C ASP A 108 -5.97 -1.21 -3.43
N LEU A 109 -7.17 -0.68 -3.75
CA LEU A 109 -7.36 0.72 -4.14
C LEU A 109 -7.88 1.58 -2.99
N ASP A 110 -7.07 2.55 -2.55
CA ASP A 110 -7.37 3.43 -1.42
C ASP A 110 -8.77 4.08 -1.49
N ARG A 111 -9.17 4.60 -2.67
CA ARG A 111 -10.48 5.23 -2.83
C ARG A 111 -11.63 4.23 -2.68
N ALA A 112 -11.50 3.02 -3.23
CA ALA A 112 -12.54 2.00 -3.13
C ALA A 112 -12.68 1.50 -1.69
N ILE A 113 -11.56 1.35 -0.97
CA ILE A 113 -11.55 1.02 0.46
C ILE A 113 -12.23 2.13 1.28
N ALA A 114 -11.91 3.40 0.99
CA ALA A 114 -12.52 4.53 1.68
C ALA A 114 -14.05 4.59 1.51
N ASP A 115 -14.55 4.19 0.34
CA ASP A 115 -15.98 4.17 0.03
C ASP A 115 -16.69 2.87 0.45
N GLY A 116 -15.96 1.88 0.98
CA GLY A 116 -16.52 0.56 1.30
C GLY A 116 -16.99 -0.23 0.07
N LYS A 117 -16.40 0.07 -1.10
CA LYS A 117 -16.71 -0.50 -2.42
C LYS A 117 -15.51 -1.24 -3.01
N ASP A 118 -14.71 -1.84 -2.14
CA ASP A 118 -13.42 -2.50 -2.39
C ASP A 118 -13.54 -3.93 -2.95
N HIS A 119 -14.55 -4.19 -3.77
CA HIS A 119 -14.79 -5.50 -4.37
C HIS A 119 -14.78 -5.42 -5.89
N GLY A 120 -14.13 -6.40 -6.53
CA GLY A 120 -14.00 -6.46 -7.97
C GLY A 120 -12.56 -6.42 -8.45
N PHE A 121 -12.35 -6.15 -9.74
CA PHE A 121 -11.04 -6.18 -10.37
C PHE A 121 -11.05 -5.46 -11.73
N ILE A 122 -9.86 -5.05 -12.17
CA ILE A 122 -9.57 -4.74 -13.57
C ILE A 122 -8.77 -5.90 -14.15
N LYS A 123 -9.21 -6.43 -15.29
CA LYS A 123 -8.51 -7.46 -16.08
C LYS A 123 -8.23 -6.91 -17.47
N ILE A 124 -6.97 -6.96 -17.88
CA ILE A 124 -6.50 -6.43 -19.16
C ILE A 124 -5.83 -7.54 -19.95
N LEU A 125 -6.20 -7.68 -21.22
CA LEU A 125 -5.52 -8.54 -22.18
C LEU A 125 -4.55 -7.69 -23.01
N THR A 126 -3.30 -8.14 -23.13
CA THR A 126 -2.28 -7.50 -23.98
C THR A 126 -1.69 -8.47 -25.00
N VAL A 127 -1.12 -7.94 -26.08
CA VAL A 127 -0.30 -8.74 -27.01
C VAL A 127 0.96 -9.20 -26.28
N PRO A 128 1.37 -10.48 -26.38
CA PRO A 128 2.52 -10.97 -25.64
C PRO A 128 3.80 -10.14 -25.83
N GLY A 129 4.43 -9.76 -24.73
CA GLY A 129 5.64 -8.93 -24.70
C GLY A 129 5.46 -7.49 -25.19
N LYS A 130 4.24 -7.01 -25.42
CA LYS A 130 3.94 -5.64 -25.88
C LYS A 130 2.87 -5.01 -24.98
N ASP A 131 2.92 -3.70 -24.80
CA ASP A 131 1.93 -2.98 -23.98
C ASP A 131 0.61 -2.68 -24.72
N ARG A 132 0.43 -3.25 -25.92
CA ARG A 132 -0.76 -3.07 -26.74
C ARG A 132 -1.94 -3.81 -26.15
N ILE A 133 -2.98 -3.06 -25.80
CA ILE A 133 -4.23 -3.55 -25.23
C ILE A 133 -5.07 -4.24 -26.32
N LEU A 134 -5.58 -5.44 -26.00
CA LEU A 134 -6.51 -6.23 -26.82
C LEU A 134 -7.94 -6.13 -26.29
N GLY A 135 -8.10 -6.05 -24.98
CA GLY A 135 -9.38 -5.83 -24.33
C GLY A 135 -9.25 -5.67 -22.84
N VAL A 136 -10.30 -5.12 -22.23
CA VAL A 136 -10.37 -4.82 -20.80
C VAL A 136 -11.73 -5.25 -20.26
N THR A 137 -11.73 -5.79 -19.05
CA THR A 137 -12.93 -6.05 -18.25
C THR A 137 -12.73 -5.43 -16.87
N ILE A 138 -13.67 -4.59 -16.45
CA ILE A 138 -13.72 -3.96 -15.14
C ILE A 138 -14.96 -4.49 -14.45
N VAL A 139 -14.78 -5.02 -13.24
CA VAL A 139 -15.86 -5.32 -12.31
C VAL A 139 -15.62 -4.42 -11.11
N GLY A 140 -16.48 -3.46 -10.82
CA GLY A 140 -16.29 -2.50 -9.73
C GLY A 140 -17.24 -1.32 -9.75
N GLU A 141 -17.23 -0.53 -8.67
CA GLU A 141 -17.95 0.75 -8.58
C GLU A 141 -17.49 1.69 -9.70
N HIS A 142 -18.43 2.35 -10.38
CA HIS A 142 -18.16 3.22 -11.53
C HIS A 142 -17.38 2.55 -12.68
N GLY A 143 -17.48 1.22 -12.85
CA GLY A 143 -16.76 0.48 -13.87
C GLY A 143 -16.96 1.02 -15.30
N GLY A 144 -18.16 1.50 -15.62
CA GLY A 144 -18.48 2.14 -16.90
C GLY A 144 -17.70 3.44 -17.14
N ASP A 145 -17.51 4.24 -16.10
CA ASP A 145 -16.75 5.50 -16.16
C ASP A 145 -15.25 5.22 -16.27
N LEU A 146 -14.73 4.26 -15.50
CA LEU A 146 -13.33 3.85 -15.53
C LEU A 146 -12.91 3.30 -16.90
N LEU A 147 -13.84 2.64 -17.60
CA LEU A 147 -13.59 2.04 -18.91
C LEU A 147 -13.23 3.09 -19.98
N ALA A 148 -13.67 4.33 -19.84
CA ALA A 148 -13.52 5.38 -20.85
C ALA A 148 -12.05 5.66 -21.21
N GLU A 149 -11.14 5.59 -20.24
CA GLU A 149 -9.70 5.76 -20.49
C GLU A 149 -9.15 4.64 -21.39
N PHE A 150 -9.54 3.39 -21.15
CA PHE A 150 -9.11 2.26 -21.98
C PHE A 150 -9.73 2.33 -23.38
N VAL A 151 -10.96 2.81 -23.51
CA VAL A 151 -11.58 3.08 -24.82
C VAL A 151 -10.76 4.10 -25.61
N LEU A 152 -10.39 5.22 -24.98
CA LEU A 152 -9.54 6.24 -25.59
C LEU A 152 -8.16 5.65 -25.97
N ALA A 153 -7.55 4.90 -25.07
CA ALA A 153 -6.25 4.29 -25.29
C ALA A 153 -6.29 3.33 -26.48
N MET A 154 -7.27 2.41 -26.54
CA MET A 154 -7.43 1.48 -27.65
C MET A 154 -7.72 2.20 -28.98
N LYS A 155 -8.57 3.22 -28.96
CA LYS A 155 -8.93 4.01 -30.16
C LYS A 155 -7.73 4.68 -30.79
N HIS A 156 -6.79 5.16 -29.96
CA HIS A 156 -5.60 5.87 -30.40
C HIS A 156 -4.32 5.01 -30.41
N GLY A 157 -4.44 3.70 -30.15
CA GLY A 157 -3.30 2.79 -30.12
C GLY A 157 -2.30 3.10 -29.00
N LEU A 158 -2.74 3.71 -27.90
CA LEU A 158 -1.94 3.96 -26.71
C LEU A 158 -1.86 2.66 -25.88
N GLY A 159 -0.63 2.22 -25.61
CA GLY A 159 -0.38 1.06 -24.77
C GLY A 159 -0.37 1.39 -23.27
N LEU A 160 -0.28 0.35 -22.44
CA LEU A 160 -0.31 0.47 -20.97
C LEU A 160 0.80 1.37 -20.41
N ASN A 161 1.96 1.52 -21.06
CA ASN A 161 2.98 2.47 -20.57
C ASN A 161 2.48 3.92 -20.60
N LYS A 162 1.59 4.28 -21.54
CA LYS A 162 1.02 5.62 -21.62
C LYS A 162 0.04 5.89 -20.50
N ILE A 163 -0.83 4.92 -20.18
CA ILE A 163 -1.72 4.96 -19.02
C ILE A 163 -0.91 5.10 -17.72
N LEU A 164 0.12 4.25 -17.54
CA LEU A 164 0.99 4.30 -16.37
C LEU A 164 1.73 5.64 -16.21
N GLY A 165 2.13 6.26 -17.32
CA GLY A 165 2.82 7.56 -17.34
C GLY A 165 1.90 8.77 -17.10
N THR A 166 0.58 8.58 -17.08
CA THR A 166 -0.39 9.65 -16.84
C THR A 166 -0.58 9.88 -15.34
N ILE A 167 -0.59 11.15 -14.93
CA ILE A 167 -0.94 11.53 -13.56
C ILE A 167 -2.45 11.36 -13.38
N HIS A 168 -2.83 10.47 -12.45
CA HIS A 168 -4.20 10.28 -12.01
C HIS A 168 -4.38 11.03 -10.69
N THR A 169 -5.55 11.65 -10.51
CA THR A 169 -5.87 12.40 -9.30
C THR A 169 -6.05 11.45 -8.12
N TYR A 170 -5.49 11.81 -6.97
CA TYR A 170 -5.61 11.06 -5.72
C TYR A 170 -6.48 11.80 -4.70
N PRO A 171 -7.33 11.11 -3.91
CA PRO A 171 -7.74 9.71 -4.06
C PRO A 171 -8.94 9.58 -5.04
N THR A 172 -8.81 8.80 -6.12
CA THR A 172 -9.94 8.53 -7.04
C THR A 172 -9.99 7.08 -7.53
N LEU A 173 -11.17 6.61 -7.97
CA LEU A 173 -11.31 5.28 -8.55
C LEU A 173 -10.49 5.11 -9.84
N SER A 174 -10.23 6.21 -10.57
CA SER A 174 -9.42 6.22 -11.79
C SER A 174 -8.00 5.70 -11.60
N GLU A 175 -7.44 5.80 -10.38
CA GLU A 175 -6.09 5.32 -10.08
C GLU A 175 -5.96 3.81 -10.28
N ALA A 176 -7.06 3.06 -10.22
CA ALA A 176 -7.09 1.63 -10.52
C ALA A 176 -6.55 1.32 -11.93
N ASN A 177 -6.85 2.15 -12.92
CA ASN A 177 -6.36 1.97 -14.29
C ASN A 177 -4.83 2.11 -14.36
N LYS A 178 -4.29 3.10 -13.65
CA LYS A 178 -2.84 3.31 -13.49
C LYS A 178 -2.18 2.12 -12.79
N TYR A 179 -2.75 1.63 -11.69
CA TYR A 179 -2.20 0.49 -10.96
C TYR A 179 -2.25 -0.81 -11.75
N ALA A 180 -3.33 -1.05 -12.50
CA ALA A 180 -3.43 -2.18 -13.42
C ALA A 180 -2.37 -2.12 -14.53
N ALA A 181 -2.11 -0.93 -15.10
CA ALA A 181 -0.99 -0.73 -16.04
C ALA A 181 0.38 -0.96 -15.36
N GLY A 182 0.51 -0.59 -14.08
CA GLY A 182 1.69 -0.82 -13.26
C GLY A 182 1.99 -2.31 -13.05
N GLU A 183 0.97 -3.14 -12.83
CA GLU A 183 1.14 -4.60 -12.73
C GLU A 183 1.72 -5.19 -14.02
N TRP A 184 1.19 -4.77 -15.17
CA TRP A 184 1.74 -5.19 -16.46
C TRP A 184 3.20 -4.75 -16.59
N LYS A 185 3.52 -3.49 -16.23
CA LYS A 185 4.90 -2.99 -16.35
C LYS A 185 5.87 -3.77 -15.48
N ARG A 186 5.49 -4.10 -14.24
CA ARG A 186 6.30 -4.91 -13.32
C ARG A 186 6.67 -6.27 -13.92
N ALA A 187 5.71 -6.94 -14.56
CA ALA A 187 5.94 -8.23 -15.20
C ALA A 187 6.84 -8.16 -16.46
N HIS A 188 6.95 -6.98 -17.08
CA HIS A 188 7.61 -6.78 -18.39
C HIS A 188 8.87 -5.93 -18.34
N VAL A 189 9.38 -5.57 -17.16
CA VAL A 189 10.68 -4.89 -17.09
C VAL A 189 11.75 -5.90 -17.53
N PRO A 190 12.53 -5.64 -18.61
CA PRO A 190 13.55 -6.58 -19.06
C PRO A 190 14.52 -6.85 -17.93
N HIS A 191 14.83 -8.12 -17.62
CA HIS A 191 15.82 -8.46 -16.59
C HIS A 191 17.16 -7.75 -16.84
N ASN A 192 17.53 -7.49 -18.09
CA ASN A 192 18.75 -6.77 -18.47
C ASN A 192 18.64 -5.25 -18.28
N LEU A 193 17.43 -4.67 -18.26
CA LEU A 193 17.18 -3.26 -17.94
C LEU A 193 16.96 -3.09 -16.42
N LEU A 194 16.45 -4.10 -15.72
CA LEU A 194 16.52 -4.18 -14.25
C LEU A 194 17.97 -4.34 -13.79
N ASN A 195 18.76 -5.17 -14.47
CA ASN A 195 20.20 -5.32 -14.25
C ASN A 195 20.97 -4.09 -14.78
N GLY A 196 20.51 -3.44 -15.84
CA GLY A 196 21.09 -2.24 -16.43
C GLY A 196 20.79 -0.97 -15.64
N LEU A 197 19.61 -0.83 -15.04
CA LEU A 197 19.27 0.22 -14.07
C LEU A 197 19.94 -0.07 -12.72
N LYS A 198 20.09 -1.33 -12.31
CA LYS A 198 21.03 -1.72 -11.24
C LYS A 198 22.47 -1.29 -11.60
N ASN A 199 22.90 -1.50 -12.84
CA ASN A 199 24.24 -1.17 -13.32
C ASN A 199 24.44 0.34 -13.59
N ILE A 200 23.41 1.14 -13.87
CA ILE A 200 23.50 2.61 -14.08
C ILE A 200 23.35 3.36 -12.75
N ILE A 201 22.49 2.87 -11.85
CA ILE A 201 22.52 3.28 -10.44
C ILE A 201 23.85 2.86 -9.78
N HIS A 202 24.53 1.83 -10.30
CA HIS A 202 25.94 1.52 -10.00
C HIS A 202 26.95 2.34 -10.85
N SER A 203 26.69 2.73 -12.10
CA SER A 203 27.70 3.38 -12.98
C SER A 203 27.94 4.86 -12.68
N ASP A 204 26.93 5.57 -12.16
CA ASP A 204 27.15 6.91 -11.58
C ASP A 204 27.92 6.84 -10.24
N ALA A 205 28.02 5.65 -9.64
CA ALA A 205 28.92 5.36 -8.52
C ALA A 205 30.32 4.92 -8.99
N GLU A 206 30.45 4.24 -10.14
CA GLU A 206 31.69 3.56 -10.58
C GLU A 206 32.67 4.40 -11.43
N ASN A 207 32.39 5.68 -11.75
CA ASN A 207 33.48 6.57 -12.23
C ASN A 207 34.46 7.00 -11.12
N LYS A 208 34.22 6.51 -9.89
CA LYS A 208 35.24 6.18 -8.90
C LYS A 208 35.13 4.69 -8.68
N ASP A 209 36.13 3.91 -9.07
CA ASP A 209 36.50 2.62 -8.46
C ASP A 209 37.08 1.65 -9.51
N GLN A 210 38.32 1.92 -9.90
CA GLN A 210 39.28 0.85 -10.11
C GLN A 210 39.89 0.47 -8.75
N ASN A 211 39.15 -0.33 -7.97
CA ASN A 211 39.59 -1.25 -6.91
C ASN A 211 38.46 -1.41 -5.88
N THR A 212 37.71 -2.51 -5.91
CA THR A 212 37.58 -3.50 -4.81
C THR A 212 36.32 -4.37 -4.94
N GLU A 213 36.41 -5.56 -4.36
CA GLU A 213 35.42 -6.64 -4.27
C GLU A 213 34.04 -6.18 -3.76
N ALA A 214 32.96 -6.80 -4.27
CA ALA A 214 31.59 -6.55 -3.81
C ALA A 214 31.43 -6.84 -2.30
N GLY A 215 31.36 -5.79 -1.50
CA GLY A 215 30.98 -5.86 -0.10
C GLY A 215 29.48 -6.11 0.05
N LYS A 216 29.11 -7.22 0.70
CA LYS A 216 27.80 -7.37 1.36
C LYS A 216 27.59 -6.14 2.24
N LEU A 217 26.51 -5.38 2.04
CA LEU A 217 26.21 -4.24 2.91
C LEU A 217 25.99 -4.79 4.31
N SER A 218 26.98 -4.60 5.18
CA SER A 218 26.97 -5.18 6.51
C SER A 218 26.01 -4.38 7.39
N GLY A 219 25.38 -5.03 8.38
CA GLY A 219 24.48 -4.32 9.29
C GLY A 219 25.17 -3.15 10.01
N SER A 220 26.50 -3.21 10.19
CA SER A 220 27.33 -2.13 10.72
C SER A 220 27.48 -0.92 9.82
N GLU A 221 27.20 -1.04 8.52
CA GLU A 221 27.28 0.04 7.54
C GLU A 221 25.90 0.69 7.29
N PHE A 222 24.80 0.04 7.73
CA PHE A 222 23.48 0.64 7.65
C PHE A 222 23.34 1.80 8.64
N SER A 223 23.53 3.03 8.15
CA SER A 223 23.41 4.23 8.98
C SER A 223 21.95 4.65 9.24
N HIS A 224 21.63 4.94 10.51
CA HIS A 224 20.37 5.55 10.95
C HIS A 224 20.46 7.07 11.15
N GLU A 225 21.52 7.73 10.67
CA GLU A 225 21.82 9.15 10.95
C GLU A 225 20.69 10.13 10.59
N ASN A 226 19.99 9.93 9.47
CA ASN A 226 18.85 10.78 9.11
C ASN A 226 17.72 10.67 10.14
N TRP A 227 17.49 9.47 10.66
CA TRP A 227 16.48 9.25 11.69
C TRP A 227 16.93 9.81 13.03
N ASP A 228 18.20 9.62 13.37
CA ASP A 228 18.82 10.16 14.58
C ASP A 228 18.64 11.69 14.65
N LYS A 229 18.98 12.41 13.57
CA LYS A 229 18.76 13.87 13.44
C LYS A 229 17.31 14.28 13.63
N LEU A 230 16.37 13.50 13.11
CA LEU A 230 14.94 13.78 13.24
C LEU A 230 14.46 13.52 14.68
N LEU A 231 14.93 12.45 15.32
CA LEU A 231 14.63 12.14 16.70
C LEU A 231 15.16 13.22 17.65
N GLU A 232 16.42 13.64 17.48
CA GLU A 232 17.02 14.73 18.26
C GLU A 232 16.23 16.04 18.16
N LYS A 233 15.66 16.32 16.98
CA LYS A 233 14.95 17.57 16.69
C LYS A 233 13.49 17.56 17.15
N TYR A 234 12.81 16.41 17.07
CA TYR A 234 11.35 16.32 17.19
C TYR A 234 10.83 15.50 18.37
N VAL A 235 11.70 14.78 19.09
CA VAL A 235 11.35 14.13 20.35
C VAL A 235 11.49 15.14 21.50
N VAL A 236 10.41 15.36 22.24
CA VAL A 236 10.37 16.27 23.39
C VAL A 236 10.19 15.44 24.68
N PRO A 237 11.13 15.48 25.63
CA PRO A 237 10.98 14.78 26.90
C PRO A 237 9.89 15.42 27.77
N ILE A 238 9.14 14.57 28.46
CA ILE A 238 8.14 14.92 29.48
C ILE A 238 8.38 14.08 30.75
N ASN A 239 7.69 14.39 31.84
CA ASN A 239 7.79 13.65 33.11
C ASN A 239 9.25 13.47 33.57
N ASP A 240 10.03 14.56 33.59
CA ASP A 240 11.45 14.55 33.94
C ASP A 240 12.31 13.57 33.13
N GLY A 241 11.89 13.29 31.88
CA GLY A 241 12.60 12.43 30.94
C GLY A 241 12.15 10.96 30.94
N THR A 242 11.14 10.58 31.74
CA THR A 242 10.60 9.21 31.72
C THR A 242 9.60 8.95 30.61
N GLY A 243 9.04 10.01 30.03
CA GLY A 243 8.14 9.97 28.86
C GLY A 243 8.62 10.88 27.75
N THR A 244 8.08 10.71 26.54
CA THR A 244 8.31 11.63 25.42
C THR A 244 7.05 11.92 24.63
N GLN A 245 6.99 13.12 24.07
CA GLN A 245 6.08 13.51 23.00
C GLN A 245 6.86 13.67 21.69
N PHE A 246 6.16 13.63 20.56
CA PHE A 246 6.72 13.83 19.25
C PHE A 246 6.04 14.98 18.52
N ASP A 247 6.82 15.85 17.88
CA ASP A 247 6.30 16.99 17.12
C ASP A 247 5.91 16.59 15.69
N TYR A 248 4.78 15.89 15.59
CA TYR A 248 4.19 15.44 14.32
C TYR A 248 3.88 16.57 13.34
N ARG A 249 3.67 17.79 13.83
CA ARG A 249 3.38 18.96 12.98
C ARG A 249 4.66 19.49 12.33
N ARG A 250 5.74 19.64 13.11
CA ARG A 250 6.97 20.25 12.61
C ARG A 250 7.88 19.28 11.84
N ILE A 251 7.73 17.96 11.97
CA ILE A 251 8.50 17.02 11.14
C ILE A 251 8.20 17.19 9.64
N GLN A 252 7.03 17.73 9.29
CA GLN A 252 6.67 18.03 7.89
C GLN A 252 7.65 19.04 7.24
N TYR A 253 8.32 19.90 8.01
CA TYR A 253 9.35 20.79 7.49
C TYR A 253 10.60 20.07 7.02
N ASP A 254 10.88 18.87 7.55
CA ASP A 254 12.00 18.02 7.17
C ASP A 254 11.52 16.75 6.43
N LYS A 255 10.35 16.81 5.77
CA LYS A 255 9.72 15.66 5.08
C LYS A 255 10.64 15.01 4.04
N ILE A 256 11.50 15.79 3.38
CA ILE A 256 12.49 15.26 2.43
C ILE A 256 13.48 14.34 3.15
N LEU A 257 14.04 14.78 4.28
CA LEU A 257 14.99 13.99 5.08
C LEU A 257 14.33 12.72 5.64
N PHE A 258 13.09 12.85 6.10
CA PHE A 258 12.30 11.72 6.60
C PHE A 258 12.00 10.70 5.50
N ASN A 259 11.52 11.13 4.34
CA ASN A 259 11.25 10.26 3.20
C ASN A 259 12.51 9.56 2.68
N GLN A 260 13.65 10.24 2.68
CA GLN A 260 14.94 9.62 2.34
C GLN A 260 15.28 8.46 3.30
N TYR A 261 14.99 8.63 4.59
CA TYR A 261 15.21 7.57 5.57
C TYR A 261 14.23 6.41 5.38
N LEU A 262 12.94 6.66 5.17
CA LEU A 262 11.96 5.62 4.86
C LEU A 262 12.33 4.83 3.60
N GLN A 263 12.75 5.52 2.53
CA GLN A 263 13.23 4.88 1.31
C GLN A 263 14.49 4.04 1.56
N LYS A 264 15.39 4.51 2.43
CA LYS A 264 16.60 3.75 2.81
C LYS A 264 16.23 2.45 3.52
N LEU A 265 15.27 2.47 4.44
CA LEU A 265 14.73 1.27 5.08
C LEU A 265 14.14 0.30 4.05
N SER A 266 13.32 0.81 3.12
CA SER A 266 12.64 -0.01 2.10
C SER A 266 13.57 -0.68 1.09
N LYS A 267 14.77 -0.13 0.88
CA LYS A 267 15.78 -0.70 -0.03
C LYS A 267 16.51 -1.92 0.54
N VAL A 268 16.47 -2.13 1.86
CA VAL A 268 17.06 -3.31 2.48
C VAL A 268 16.24 -4.53 2.07
N ASN A 269 16.88 -5.46 1.35
CA ASN A 269 16.25 -6.72 0.99
C ASN A 269 16.47 -7.77 2.09
N LYS A 270 15.67 -8.84 2.04
CA LYS A 270 15.69 -9.91 3.04
C LYS A 270 17.04 -10.63 3.12
N VAL A 271 17.74 -10.80 2.00
CA VAL A 271 19.01 -11.54 1.95
C VAL A 271 20.11 -10.80 2.70
N ASP A 272 20.25 -9.49 2.46
CA ASP A 272 21.23 -8.66 3.17
C ASP A 272 20.88 -8.58 4.66
N PHE A 273 19.60 -8.32 4.97
CA PHE A 273 19.11 -8.29 6.35
C PHE A 273 19.44 -9.58 7.10
N ASP A 274 19.15 -10.75 6.53
CA ASP A 274 19.41 -12.04 7.18
C ASP A 274 20.90 -12.33 7.37
N ALA A 275 21.79 -11.70 6.58
CA ALA A 275 23.23 -11.80 6.76
C ALA A 275 23.77 -10.92 7.91
N TRP A 276 22.98 -9.98 8.44
CA TRP A 276 23.41 -9.10 9.53
C TRP A 276 23.44 -9.81 10.88
N GLY A 277 24.27 -9.31 11.80
CA GLY A 277 24.24 -9.74 13.20
C GLY A 277 22.90 -9.39 13.86
N LYS A 278 22.43 -10.24 14.77
CA LYS A 278 21.12 -10.11 15.44
C LYS A 278 20.86 -8.71 16.02
N ASN A 279 21.89 -8.08 16.60
CA ASN A 279 21.78 -6.75 17.17
C ASN A 279 21.47 -5.68 16.13
N TYR A 280 22.10 -5.75 14.95
CA TYR A 280 21.83 -4.83 13.84
C TYR A 280 20.46 -5.08 13.23
N GLN A 281 20.06 -6.34 13.12
CA GLN A 281 18.71 -6.70 12.67
C GLN A 281 17.64 -6.13 13.61
N LEU A 282 17.82 -6.30 14.92
CA LEU A 282 16.87 -5.81 15.92
C LEU A 282 16.81 -4.28 15.95
N ALA A 283 17.97 -3.60 15.97
CA ALA A 283 18.03 -2.14 15.88
C ALA A 283 17.34 -1.61 14.61
N PHE A 284 17.59 -2.25 13.47
CA PHE A 284 16.94 -1.92 12.20
C PHE A 284 15.41 -2.05 12.29
N LEU A 285 14.89 -3.17 12.80
CA LEU A 285 13.45 -3.41 12.89
C LEU A 285 12.75 -2.44 13.86
N ILE A 286 13.37 -2.14 15.01
CA ILE A 286 12.82 -1.17 15.98
C ILE A 286 12.75 0.22 15.35
N ASN A 287 13.84 0.67 14.70
CA ASN A 287 13.84 1.96 14.03
C ASN A 287 12.85 2.00 12.86
N ALA A 288 12.71 0.91 12.11
CA ALA A 288 11.73 0.81 11.04
C ALA A 288 10.31 0.95 11.59
N TYR A 289 9.96 0.19 12.63
CA TYR A 289 8.65 0.30 13.28
C TYR A 289 8.35 1.73 13.73
N ASN A 290 9.28 2.36 14.46
CA ASN A 290 9.08 3.69 15.01
C ASN A 290 8.91 4.75 13.91
N ALA A 291 9.75 4.70 12.85
CA ALA A 291 9.65 5.64 11.75
C ALA A 291 8.35 5.45 10.95
N TRP A 292 7.97 4.21 10.63
CA TRP A 292 6.71 3.95 9.91
C TRP A 292 5.48 4.24 10.76
N THR A 293 5.57 4.20 12.10
CA THR A 293 4.52 4.68 12.99
C THR A 293 4.36 6.20 12.90
N VAL A 294 5.46 6.95 12.80
CA VAL A 294 5.37 8.40 12.53
C VAL A 294 4.72 8.67 11.18
N GLU A 295 5.10 7.94 10.12
CA GLU A 295 4.48 8.06 8.80
C GLU A 295 2.97 7.76 8.81
N LEU A 296 2.55 6.72 9.55
CA LEU A 296 1.14 6.36 9.75
C LEU A 296 0.31 7.53 10.29
N ILE A 297 0.89 8.37 11.15
CA ILE A 297 0.21 9.51 11.79
C ILE A 297 0.20 10.71 10.86
N ILE A 298 1.35 11.05 10.26
CA ILE A 298 1.51 12.30 9.50
C ILE A 298 0.96 12.25 8.07
N ARG A 299 0.52 11.06 7.60
CA ARG A 299 -0.17 10.89 6.31
C ARG A 299 -1.62 11.36 6.31
N LYS A 300 -2.19 11.71 7.47
CA LYS A 300 -3.55 12.26 7.60
C LYS A 300 -3.52 13.78 7.54
N ASP A 301 -4.55 14.38 6.94
CA ASP A 301 -4.69 15.83 6.84
C ASP A 301 -4.86 16.49 8.23
N ASP A 302 -5.61 15.82 9.12
CA ASP A 302 -5.75 16.19 10.53
C ASP A 302 -5.10 15.15 11.44
N LEU A 303 -4.34 15.62 12.43
CA LEU A 303 -3.72 14.74 13.42
C LEU A 303 -4.80 14.15 14.36
N PRO A 304 -4.80 12.82 14.57
CA PRO A 304 -5.82 12.16 15.37
C PRO A 304 -5.70 12.54 16.86
N LYS A 305 -6.80 12.41 17.61
CA LYS A 305 -6.76 12.65 19.07
C LYS A 305 -6.19 11.44 19.80
N SER A 306 -6.53 10.24 19.33
CA SER A 306 -5.99 8.96 19.78
C SER A 306 -5.42 8.19 18.60
N ILE A 307 -4.35 7.43 18.82
CA ILE A 307 -3.85 6.50 17.80
C ILE A 307 -4.93 5.48 17.38
N LYS A 308 -5.87 5.14 18.28
CA LYS A 308 -7.00 4.26 17.98
C LYS A 308 -7.97 4.84 16.94
N ASP A 309 -8.01 6.16 16.79
CA ASP A 309 -8.82 6.84 15.78
C ASP A 309 -8.34 6.52 14.35
N LEU A 310 -7.12 5.97 14.20
CA LEU A 310 -6.57 5.52 12.93
C LEU A 310 -6.99 4.08 12.57
N GLY A 311 -7.77 3.41 13.42
CA GLY A 311 -8.35 2.08 13.20
C GLY A 311 -9.79 2.15 12.71
N SER A 312 -10.34 1.03 12.30
CA SER A 312 -11.77 0.86 12.00
C SER A 312 -12.43 -0.04 13.06
N LEU A 313 -13.77 -0.13 13.05
CA LEU A 313 -14.56 -0.96 13.97
C LEU A 313 -14.11 -2.43 14.08
N PHE A 314 -13.35 -2.94 13.09
CA PHE A 314 -12.88 -4.32 13.03
C PHE A 314 -11.37 -4.49 12.77
N LYS A 315 -10.60 -3.39 12.63
CA LYS A 315 -9.14 -3.44 12.41
C LYS A 315 -8.41 -2.37 13.20
N THR A 316 -7.33 -2.75 13.87
CA THR A 316 -6.47 -1.78 14.56
C THR A 316 -5.62 -1.01 13.53
N PRO A 317 -5.20 0.24 13.83
CA PRO A 317 -4.37 1.05 12.91
C PRO A 317 -3.13 0.32 12.38
N TRP A 318 -2.57 -0.55 13.21
CA TRP A 318 -1.33 -1.28 12.99
C TRP A 318 -1.48 -2.50 12.07
N GLN A 319 -2.71 -2.93 11.75
CA GLN A 319 -3.00 -4.04 10.82
C GLN A 319 -2.99 -3.64 9.35
N ASN A 320 -2.94 -2.34 9.04
CA ASN A 320 -2.89 -1.84 7.67
C ASN A 320 -1.54 -2.17 7.00
N LYS A 321 -1.55 -2.76 5.81
CA LYS A 321 -0.33 -3.04 5.04
C LYS A 321 0.06 -1.80 4.22
N PHE A 322 1.10 -1.09 4.66
CA PHE A 322 1.59 0.11 3.96
C PHE A 322 3.11 0.28 4.04
N VAL A 323 3.80 -0.64 4.72
CA VAL A 323 5.23 -0.53 5.03
C VAL A 323 6.06 -1.37 4.07
N PRO A 324 6.67 -0.79 3.02
CA PRO A 324 7.62 -1.52 2.18
C PRO A 324 8.90 -1.83 2.96
N LEU A 325 9.12 -3.10 3.31
CA LEU A 325 10.26 -3.55 4.12
C LEU A 325 10.63 -5.00 3.80
N LEU A 326 11.92 -5.25 3.58
CA LEU A 326 12.47 -6.58 3.24
C LEU A 326 11.84 -7.20 1.98
N GLY A 327 11.47 -6.37 1.00
CA GLY A 327 10.92 -6.81 -0.29
C GLY A 327 9.42 -7.12 -0.31
N GLU A 328 8.70 -6.88 0.79
CA GLU A 328 7.24 -7.05 0.88
C GLU A 328 6.58 -5.78 1.45
N THR A 329 5.27 -5.61 1.18
CA THR A 329 4.45 -4.61 1.85
C THR A 329 3.86 -5.21 3.14
N ARG A 330 4.29 -4.67 4.28
CA ARG A 330 4.00 -5.16 5.63
C ARG A 330 3.10 -4.21 6.39
N SER A 331 2.51 -4.71 7.47
CA SER A 331 1.85 -3.90 8.49
C SER A 331 2.79 -3.67 9.68
N LEU A 332 2.48 -2.70 10.54
CA LEU A 332 3.23 -2.49 11.78
C LEU A 332 3.10 -3.72 12.71
N ASP A 333 1.92 -4.34 12.75
CA ASP A 333 1.68 -5.62 13.44
C ASP A 333 2.62 -6.72 12.92
N ASN A 334 2.81 -6.84 11.61
CA ASN A 334 3.71 -7.84 11.04
C ASN A 334 5.18 -7.58 11.46
N ILE A 335 5.59 -6.32 11.55
CA ILE A 335 6.95 -5.98 12.01
C ILE A 335 7.13 -6.34 13.48
N GLU A 336 6.20 -5.96 14.35
CA GLU A 336 6.28 -6.24 15.79
C GLU A 336 6.09 -7.74 16.08
N HIS A 337 4.96 -8.31 15.67
CA HIS A 337 4.54 -9.64 16.08
C HIS A 337 5.24 -10.76 15.32
N ASP A 338 5.61 -10.58 14.05
CA ASP A 338 6.21 -11.66 13.27
C ASP A 338 7.74 -11.50 13.17
N LEU A 339 8.22 -10.31 12.83
CA LEU A 339 9.67 -10.10 12.62
C LEU A 339 10.44 -9.95 13.93
N ILE A 340 9.96 -9.11 14.86
CA ILE A 340 10.62 -8.87 16.15
C ILE A 340 10.31 -9.99 17.15
N ARG A 341 9.03 -10.24 17.44
CA ARG A 341 8.62 -11.17 18.52
C ARG A 341 8.54 -12.62 18.05
N GLY A 342 7.77 -12.89 17.01
CA GLY A 342 7.36 -14.23 16.57
C GLY A 342 8.45 -15.04 15.88
N SER A 343 9.55 -14.40 15.45
CA SER A 343 10.67 -15.09 14.81
C SER A 343 11.45 -15.99 15.76
N GLY A 344 11.31 -15.81 17.09
CA GLY A 344 12.14 -16.47 18.10
C GLY A 344 13.63 -16.13 18.02
N ARG A 345 14.00 -15.17 17.13
CA ARG A 345 15.40 -14.89 16.78
C ARG A 345 16.10 -14.08 17.88
N TYR A 346 15.37 -13.15 18.49
CA TYR A 346 15.91 -12.19 19.46
C TYR A 346 15.55 -12.54 20.91
N ASN A 347 14.33 -13.02 21.18
CA ASN A 347 13.82 -13.35 22.52
C ASN A 347 14.16 -12.26 23.55
N GLU A 348 13.87 -11.01 23.17
CA GLU A 348 14.27 -9.81 23.90
C GLU A 348 13.03 -9.10 24.45
N PRO A 349 12.67 -9.27 25.74
CA PRO A 349 11.47 -8.66 26.31
C PRO A 349 11.54 -7.13 26.39
N ARG A 350 12.74 -6.52 26.35
CA ARG A 350 12.90 -5.06 26.43
C ARG A 350 12.42 -4.33 25.17
N ILE A 351 12.11 -5.05 24.09
CA ILE A 351 11.54 -4.46 22.86
C ILE A 351 10.23 -3.70 23.14
N HIS A 352 9.47 -4.13 24.15
CA HIS A 352 8.22 -3.49 24.61
C HIS A 352 8.43 -2.09 25.19
N PHE A 353 9.68 -1.68 25.41
CA PHE A 353 10.04 -0.33 25.84
C PHE A 353 10.70 0.48 24.73
N ALA A 354 10.90 -0.12 23.55
CA ALA A 354 11.64 0.46 22.44
C ALA A 354 10.77 0.74 21.20
N VAL A 355 9.74 -0.07 21.01
CA VAL A 355 8.71 0.06 19.98
C VAL A 355 7.64 1.03 20.51
N ASN A 356 7.55 2.20 19.89
CA ASN A 356 6.62 3.26 20.30
C ASN A 356 5.40 3.29 19.38
N CYS A 357 4.24 2.97 19.95
CA CYS A 357 2.95 2.96 19.28
C CYS A 357 2.27 4.34 19.14
N ALA A 358 2.98 5.42 19.48
CA ALA A 358 2.51 6.80 19.47
C ALA A 358 1.33 7.15 20.40
N SER A 359 1.04 6.33 21.40
CA SER A 359 0.16 6.75 22.49
C SER A 359 0.95 7.38 23.63
N ILE A 360 0.31 8.25 24.43
CA ILE A 360 0.88 8.76 25.67
C ILE A 360 1.28 7.59 26.55
N GLY A 361 0.39 6.59 26.70
CA GLY A 361 0.57 5.32 27.42
C GLY A 361 1.79 4.49 27.00
N CYS A 362 2.30 4.70 25.79
CA CYS A 362 3.41 3.96 25.24
C CYS A 362 4.75 4.37 25.90
N PRO A 363 5.78 3.51 25.83
CA PRO A 363 7.13 3.85 26.30
C PRO A 363 7.70 5.04 25.54
N ALA A 364 8.61 5.78 26.17
CA ALA A 364 9.28 6.91 25.55
C ALA A 364 10.01 6.49 24.25
N LEU A 365 9.68 7.16 23.15
CA LEU A 365 10.54 7.16 21.96
C LEU A 365 11.85 7.85 22.31
N LEU A 366 12.99 7.17 22.18
CA LEU A 366 14.29 7.76 22.46
C LEU A 366 14.58 8.91 21.48
N ASN A 367 15.29 9.93 21.95
CA ASN A 367 15.80 11.03 21.12
C ASN A 367 17.07 10.66 20.33
N GLU A 368 17.30 9.37 20.12
CA GLU A 368 18.42 8.80 19.37
C GLU A 368 17.93 7.52 18.66
N ALA A 369 18.48 7.23 17.48
CA ALA A 369 18.17 6.00 16.77
C ALA A 369 18.83 4.79 17.45
N TYR A 370 18.17 3.64 17.38
CA TYR A 370 18.76 2.40 17.86
C TYR A 370 19.93 1.98 16.96
N ASP A 371 21.05 1.57 17.55
CA ASP A 371 22.26 1.16 16.84
C ASP A 371 22.69 -0.24 17.27
N GLY A 372 23.07 -1.11 16.32
CA GLY A 372 23.43 -2.49 16.63
C GLY A 372 24.62 -2.66 17.57
N LYS A 373 25.53 -1.68 17.67
CA LYS A 373 26.64 -1.70 18.64
C LYS A 373 26.17 -1.32 20.05
N LYS A 374 25.10 -0.53 20.15
CA LYS A 374 24.59 0.05 21.41
C LYS A 374 23.26 -0.54 21.88
N ILE A 375 22.64 -1.42 21.08
CA ILE A 375 21.25 -1.87 21.24
C ILE A 375 20.95 -2.35 22.66
N ASP A 376 21.84 -3.13 23.28
CA ASP A 376 21.64 -3.64 24.64
C ASP A 376 21.56 -2.50 25.68
N SER A 377 22.50 -1.55 25.61
CA SER A 377 22.51 -0.37 26.48
C SER A 377 21.34 0.57 26.24
N GLN A 378 20.89 0.71 24.98
CA GLN A 378 19.74 1.54 24.63
C GLN A 378 18.44 0.91 25.11
N LEU A 379 18.27 -0.41 24.96
CA LEU A 379 17.14 -1.16 25.49
C LEU A 379 17.09 -1.10 27.02
N ASP A 380 18.23 -1.24 27.70
CA ASP A 380 18.29 -1.09 29.16
C ASP A 380 17.93 0.34 29.60
N LYS A 381 18.46 1.36 28.92
CA LYS A 381 18.12 2.78 29.16
C LYS A 381 16.62 3.02 29.00
N ALA A 382 16.01 2.56 27.91
CA ALA A 382 14.58 2.70 27.65
C ALA A 382 13.74 1.99 28.73
N THR A 383 14.12 0.76 29.09
CA THR A 383 13.48 -0.02 30.15
C THR A 383 13.52 0.70 31.49
N ARG A 384 14.69 1.21 31.89
CA ARG A 384 14.84 1.93 33.16
C ARG A 384 14.04 3.22 33.18
N SER A 385 14.05 3.95 32.06
CA SER A 385 13.28 5.18 31.93
C SER A 385 11.78 4.92 32.13
N PHE A 386 11.25 3.92 31.43
CA PHE A 386 9.85 3.52 31.55
C PHE A 386 9.47 3.09 32.97
N LEU A 387 10.28 2.26 33.61
CA LEU A 387 10.01 1.75 34.96
C LEU A 387 10.14 2.82 36.06
N ARG A 388 10.86 3.92 35.79
CA ARG A 388 10.93 5.09 36.67
C ARG A 388 9.70 5.99 36.58
N ASP A 389 8.92 5.90 35.51
CA ASP A 389 7.72 6.72 35.36
C ASP A 389 6.68 6.38 36.44
N ARG A 390 6.56 7.24 37.45
CA ARG A 390 5.67 7.02 38.61
C ARG A 390 4.19 7.12 38.27
N THR A 391 3.84 7.70 37.12
CA THR A 391 2.46 7.74 36.64
C THR A 391 1.96 6.36 36.21
N ARG A 392 2.87 5.42 35.94
CA ARG A 392 2.55 4.07 35.43
C ARG A 392 3.16 2.93 36.21
N ASN A 393 4.28 3.17 36.88
CA ASN A 393 5.10 2.13 37.47
C ASN A 393 5.60 2.52 38.86
N GLY A 394 5.45 1.62 39.81
CA GLY A 394 6.18 1.67 41.06
C GLY A 394 5.48 0.98 42.22
N MET A 395 6.25 0.76 43.28
CA MET A 395 5.73 0.21 44.52
C MET A 395 4.76 1.20 45.18
N ARG A 396 3.59 0.68 45.58
CA ARG A 396 2.62 1.34 46.47
C ARG A 396 2.74 0.73 47.85
N GLN A 397 1.94 1.17 48.82
CA GLN A 397 2.07 0.72 50.22
C GLN A 397 2.18 -0.80 50.37
N ASN A 398 1.32 -1.57 49.70
CA ASN A 398 1.25 -3.04 49.84
C ASN A 398 1.18 -3.81 48.51
N TYR A 399 1.33 -3.13 47.37
CA TYR A 399 1.22 -3.75 46.05
C TYR A 399 2.13 -3.05 45.05
N LEU A 400 2.51 -3.75 44.00
CA LEU A 400 3.26 -3.20 42.88
C LEU A 400 2.26 -2.79 41.79
N GLU A 401 2.26 -1.51 41.42
CA GLU A 401 1.41 -0.96 40.36
C GLU A 401 2.27 -0.74 39.11
N ILE A 402 1.91 -1.35 37.98
CA ILE A 402 2.69 -1.31 36.73
C ILE A 402 1.79 -1.16 35.50
N SER A 403 2.38 -0.78 34.36
CA SER A 403 1.65 -0.65 33.10
C SER A 403 0.97 -1.96 32.63
N PRO A 404 -0.22 -1.91 32.01
CA PRO A 404 -0.86 -3.04 31.34
C PRO A 404 -0.02 -3.74 30.26
N ILE A 405 1.06 -3.11 29.75
CA ILE A 405 2.01 -3.75 28.82
C ILE A 405 2.54 -5.07 29.39
N PHE A 406 2.75 -5.15 30.70
CA PHE A 406 3.20 -6.39 31.35
C PHE A 406 2.14 -7.49 31.40
N ASP A 407 0.86 -7.14 31.28
CA ASP A 407 -0.26 -8.08 31.16
C ASP A 407 -0.41 -8.55 29.71
N TRP A 408 -0.47 -7.61 28.77
CA TRP A 408 -0.69 -7.90 27.35
C TRP A 408 0.43 -8.73 26.71
N TYR A 409 1.65 -8.55 27.19
CA TYR A 409 2.84 -9.21 26.68
C TYR A 409 3.52 -10.13 27.70
N GLU A 410 2.76 -10.64 28.68
CA GLU A 410 3.28 -11.43 29.80
C GLU A 410 4.18 -12.60 29.36
N GLU A 411 3.80 -13.28 28.26
CA GLU A 411 4.54 -14.43 27.71
C GLU A 411 5.97 -14.09 27.28
N ASP A 412 6.21 -12.87 26.79
CA ASP A 412 7.55 -12.44 26.37
C ASP A 412 8.49 -12.26 27.57
N PHE A 413 7.94 -11.88 28.72
CA PHE A 413 8.69 -11.77 29.98
C PHE A 413 8.94 -13.13 30.66
N LYS A 414 8.24 -14.20 30.22
CA LYS A 414 8.44 -15.59 30.67
C LYS A 414 9.45 -16.37 29.82
N MET A 415 9.91 -15.79 28.70
CA MET A 415 10.86 -16.46 27.80
C MET A 415 12.16 -16.85 28.50
N ASN A 416 12.83 -17.90 27.98
CA ASN A 416 14.10 -18.44 28.49
C ASN A 416 14.05 -18.89 29.96
N GLY A 417 12.89 -19.35 30.45
CA GLY A 417 12.72 -19.82 31.83
C GLY A 417 12.69 -18.70 32.87
N SER A 418 12.51 -17.45 32.44
CA SER A 418 12.30 -16.30 33.32
C SER A 418 10.83 -16.22 33.75
N SER A 419 10.53 -15.29 34.65
CA SER A 419 9.18 -14.87 34.96
C SER A 419 9.09 -13.34 34.94
N LEU A 420 7.88 -12.81 34.86
CA LEU A 420 7.63 -11.37 35.02
C LEU A 420 8.24 -10.84 36.33
N THR A 421 8.09 -11.56 37.44
CA THR A 421 8.64 -11.15 38.74
C THR A 421 10.17 -11.18 38.78
N VAL A 422 10.81 -12.11 38.05
CA VAL A 422 12.26 -12.15 37.88
C VAL A 422 12.74 -10.96 37.05
N PHE A 423 12.04 -10.62 35.96
CA PHE A 423 12.33 -9.46 35.13
C PHE A 423 12.23 -8.16 35.93
N LEU A 424 11.07 -7.90 36.56
CA LEU A 424 10.83 -6.69 37.37
C LEU A 424 11.82 -6.59 38.54
N GLY A 425 12.21 -7.72 39.13
CA GLY A 425 13.21 -7.77 40.20
C GLY A 425 14.62 -7.32 39.77
N LYS A 426 14.97 -7.32 38.48
CA LYS A 426 16.24 -6.76 37.97
C LYS A 426 16.24 -5.23 37.98
N TYR A 427 15.06 -4.63 37.97
CA TYR A 427 14.81 -3.18 37.91
C TYR A 427 14.11 -2.69 39.19
N ALA A 428 14.42 -3.32 40.33
CA ALA A 428 13.76 -3.03 41.59
C ALA A 428 13.94 -1.57 42.02
N ASP A 429 15.14 -1.01 41.81
CA ASP A 429 15.47 0.37 42.15
C ASP A 429 14.64 1.35 41.30
N GLU A 430 14.52 1.11 39.99
CA GLU A 430 13.65 1.88 39.10
C GLU A 430 12.19 1.85 39.53
N LEU A 431 11.70 0.73 40.04
CA LEU A 431 10.35 0.56 40.56
C LEU A 431 10.15 1.13 41.98
N GLY A 432 11.20 1.68 42.60
CA GLY A 432 11.14 2.20 43.97
C GLY A 432 10.96 1.08 45.02
N MET A 433 11.40 -0.14 44.71
CA MET A 433 11.37 -1.27 45.63
C MET A 433 12.68 -1.37 46.42
N THR A 434 12.56 -1.71 47.69
CA THR A 434 13.70 -2.17 48.50
C THR A 434 14.13 -3.58 48.09
N LYS A 435 15.34 -4.00 48.48
CA LYS A 435 15.81 -5.38 48.28
C LYS A 435 14.86 -6.43 48.89
N ALA A 436 14.25 -6.12 50.04
CA ALA A 436 13.29 -7.00 50.69
C ALA A 436 12.01 -7.14 49.86
N GLN A 437 11.46 -6.03 49.37
CA GLN A 437 10.28 -6.04 48.49
C GLN A 437 10.56 -6.77 47.17
N ALA A 438 11.75 -6.61 46.58
CA ALA A 438 12.13 -7.36 45.39
C ALA A 438 12.17 -8.88 45.63
N ALA A 439 12.61 -9.32 46.82
CA ALA A 439 12.58 -10.73 47.21
C ALA A 439 11.14 -11.23 47.44
N ASP A 440 10.30 -10.43 48.10
CA ASP A 440 8.90 -10.75 48.35
C ASP A 440 8.06 -10.79 47.06
N LEU A 441 8.38 -9.96 46.06
CA LEU A 441 7.79 -10.03 44.72
C LEU A 441 8.10 -11.37 44.05
N LYS A 442 9.36 -11.81 44.08
CA LYS A 442 9.78 -13.11 43.51
C LYS A 442 9.12 -14.29 44.23
N ALA A 443 8.87 -14.16 45.53
CA ALA A 443 8.18 -15.15 46.34
C ALA A 443 6.64 -15.11 46.20
N GLY A 444 6.08 -14.24 45.36
CA GLY A 444 4.62 -14.14 45.13
C GLY A 444 3.85 -13.48 46.29
N LYS A 445 4.53 -12.77 47.19
CA LYS A 445 3.89 -12.11 48.35
C LYS A 445 3.40 -10.69 48.05
N ILE A 446 3.90 -10.07 46.99
CA ILE A 446 3.45 -8.75 46.53
C ILE A 446 2.44 -8.94 45.41
N LYS A 447 1.24 -8.35 45.58
CA LYS A 447 0.23 -8.33 44.52
C LYS A 447 0.65 -7.34 43.44
N ILE A 448 0.49 -7.73 42.18
CA ILE A 448 0.64 -6.86 41.01
C ILE A 448 -0.74 -6.29 40.66
N ARG A 449 -0.80 -5.00 40.33
CA ARG A 449 -1.97 -4.33 39.77
C ARG A 449 -1.57 -3.54 38.54
N TYR A 450 -2.49 -3.41 37.60
CA TYR A 450 -2.27 -2.67 36.36
C TYR A 450 -2.93 -1.29 36.41
N THR A 451 -2.22 -0.27 35.92
CA THR A 451 -2.78 1.09 35.77
C THR A 451 -3.76 1.17 34.61
N GLU A 452 -4.49 2.28 34.50
CA GLU A 452 -5.17 2.61 33.24
C GLU A 452 -4.14 2.95 32.15
N TYR A 453 -4.50 2.68 30.88
CA TYR A 453 -3.64 2.96 29.73
C TYR A 453 -4.18 4.15 28.94
N ASP A 454 -3.33 5.18 28.80
CA ASP A 454 -3.65 6.39 28.05
C ASP A 454 -3.42 6.18 26.55
N TRP A 455 -4.50 6.23 25.78
CA TRP A 455 -4.51 6.04 24.33
C TRP A 455 -4.43 7.34 23.53
N ASP A 456 -4.38 8.50 24.18
CA ASP A 456 -4.23 9.79 23.51
C ASP A 456 -2.90 9.83 22.74
N LEU A 457 -2.87 10.55 21.64
CA LEU A 457 -1.67 10.71 20.81
C LEU A 457 -0.57 11.41 21.63
N ASN A 458 0.67 10.90 21.59
CA ASN A 458 1.82 11.52 22.25
C ASN A 458 2.35 12.76 21.51
N ILE A 459 1.47 13.74 21.27
CA ILE A 459 1.75 14.93 20.47
C ILE A 459 2.20 16.12 21.32
N VAL A 460 3.16 16.90 20.79
CA VAL A 460 3.50 18.23 21.32
C VAL A 460 2.33 19.19 21.05
N LYS A 461 1.73 19.71 22.12
CA LYS A 461 0.53 20.56 22.03
C LYS A 461 0.79 21.89 21.37
#